data_AF-A0A2N5N0S3-F1
#
_entry.id   AF-A0A2N5N0S3-F1
#
_cell.length_a   1.000
_cell.length_b   1.000
_cell.length_c   1.000
_cell.angle_alpha   90.00
_cell.angle_beta   90.00
_cell.angle_gamma   90.00
#
_symmetry.space_group_name_H-M   'P 1'
#
loop_
_entity.id
_entity.type
_entity.pdbx_description
1 polymer ?
#
loop_
_entity_poly.entity_id
_entity_poly.type
_entity_poly.pdbx_seq_one_letter_code
_entity_poly.pdbx_strand_id
1 'polypeptide(L)'
;MDKLPQNYVFNFVPHQLIQVTRRIEKKYKGTGTVAASLMNRLPELLAEIRLAPVDAIGQLIQDWPDRYVRLLIRQWPYDEESEQVQHKINLILSSRFQPIFGIEAWSRFQEQPSHRFVQDLLVLIYPNDRMFSSHGSLEHEEQSVFNEAFRHPNGLLPGLVSGLIHSHATLQEMLKALKVKEGSELDRCLNFDVLQTGLSIKSFVKREGAAFLRSKLERYILSDYQLLMKGYLEAREYQEFDKILLDQAVQRLHDPRERQAEWAFLDEQAMRQVEKWLSAQELDIIFEHDGKRRAEYWRTYMKYIELVVRLKNRNEPMAAFIYFENFVVLEFGEVGRAYFYHREGFEKWIQILTSTPNYRFAGSQAKTFMLKEMSEMMHGEPLFIERLGHGGYYESWTAKFNRHIHAYLRGEYSYKE
;
A
#
# COMPACT_ATOMS: atom_id res chain seq x y z
N MET A 1 -25.75 30.40 62.64
CA MET A 1 -25.42 31.57 61.80
C MET A 1 -23.98 31.43 61.38
N ASP A 2 -23.82 30.98 60.14
CA ASP A 2 -22.55 30.65 59.49
C ASP A 2 -21.68 31.88 59.28
N LYS A 3 -20.41 31.81 59.70
CA LYS A 3 -19.37 32.70 59.18
C LYS A 3 -18.69 31.96 58.03
N LEU A 4 -19.11 32.29 56.81
CA LEU A 4 -18.44 31.89 55.58
C LEU A 4 -16.95 32.26 55.63
N PRO A 5 -16.04 31.37 55.18
CA PRO A 5 -14.62 31.68 55.10
C PRO A 5 -14.40 32.74 54.01
N GLN A 6 -13.56 33.73 54.32
CA GLN A 6 -13.11 34.76 53.39
C GLN A 6 -12.55 34.11 52.12
N ASN A 7 -13.13 34.46 50.96
CA ASN A 7 -12.62 34.12 49.64
C ASN A 7 -11.15 34.55 49.53
N TYR A 8 -10.22 33.59 49.56
CA TYR A 8 -8.85 33.80 49.11
C TYR A 8 -8.89 33.97 47.60
N VAL A 9 -8.79 35.22 47.12
CA VAL A 9 -8.59 35.52 45.71
C VAL A 9 -7.18 35.05 45.34
N PHE A 10 -7.10 33.93 44.62
CA PHE A 10 -5.85 33.42 44.07
C PHE A 10 -5.38 34.36 42.94
N ASN A 11 -4.49 35.28 43.28
CA ASN A 11 -3.81 36.13 42.31
C ASN A 11 -2.55 35.43 41.80
N PHE A 12 -2.67 34.72 40.69
CA PHE A 12 -1.54 34.15 39.98
C PHE A 12 -0.87 35.23 39.12
N VAL A 13 0.33 35.64 39.50
CA VAL A 13 1.19 36.48 38.66
C VAL A 13 2.27 35.57 38.08
N PRO A 14 2.28 35.31 36.76
CA PRO A 14 3.18 34.34 36.15
C PRO A 14 4.58 34.96 35.93
N HIS A 15 5.32 35.15 37.03
CA HIS A 15 6.62 35.83 37.05
C HIS A 15 7.65 35.24 36.07
N GLN A 16 7.66 33.92 35.89
CA GLN A 16 8.57 33.25 34.94
C GLN A 16 8.24 33.58 33.48
N LEU A 17 6.96 33.58 33.11
CA LEU A 17 6.51 34.02 31.78
C LEU A 17 6.86 35.49 31.54
N ILE A 18 6.59 36.36 32.51
CA ILE A 18 6.92 37.79 32.41
C ILE A 18 8.43 38.01 32.22
N GLN A 19 9.27 37.23 32.91
CA GLN A 19 10.73 37.31 32.75
C GLN A 19 11.20 36.80 31.38
N VAL A 20 10.62 35.71 30.88
CA VAL A 20 10.91 35.19 29.54
C VAL A 20 10.45 36.18 28.46
N THR A 21 9.24 36.73 28.57
CA THR A 21 8.72 37.75 27.66
C THR A 21 9.60 39.00 27.67
N ARG A 22 10.01 39.52 28.83
CA ARG A 22 10.94 40.65 28.92
C ARG A 22 12.32 40.34 28.35
N ARG A 23 12.82 39.11 28.50
CA ARG A 23 14.08 38.67 27.88
C ARG A 23 13.97 38.64 26.36
N ILE A 24 12.86 38.12 25.83
CA ILE A 24 12.56 38.10 24.40
C ILE A 24 12.43 39.54 23.90
N GLU A 25 11.55 40.36 24.48
CA GLU A 25 11.37 41.77 24.11
C GLU A 25 12.67 42.58 24.15
N LYS A 26 13.54 42.36 25.14
CA LYS A 26 14.83 43.05 25.23
C LYS A 26 15.85 42.52 24.21
N LYS A 27 15.79 41.23 23.86
CA LYS A 27 16.66 40.59 22.85
C LYS A 27 16.24 40.94 21.41
N TYR A 28 14.95 41.22 21.19
CA TYR A 28 14.35 41.52 19.88
C TYR A 28 13.87 42.98 19.75
N LYS A 29 14.24 43.86 20.68
CA LYS A 29 13.93 45.29 20.59
C LYS A 29 14.68 45.89 19.39
N GLY A 30 13.95 46.31 18.36
CA GLY A 30 14.53 46.86 17.13
C GLY A 30 14.83 45.85 16.01
N THR A 31 14.52 44.56 16.19
CA THR A 31 14.69 43.59 15.09
C THR A 31 13.65 43.76 13.98
N GLY A 32 12.50 44.38 14.25
CA GLY A 32 11.49 44.70 13.25
C GLY A 32 11.94 45.73 12.21
N THR A 33 12.67 46.78 12.62
CA THR A 33 13.25 47.79 11.72
C THR A 33 14.43 47.26 10.92
N VAL A 34 15.26 46.39 11.51
CA VAL A 34 16.38 45.71 10.81
C VAL A 34 15.87 44.65 9.83
N ALA A 35 14.82 43.91 10.17
CA ALA A 35 14.18 42.97 9.26
C ALA A 35 13.53 43.69 8.07
N ALA A 36 12.84 44.82 8.31
CA ALA A 36 12.26 45.64 7.25
C ALA A 36 13.32 46.25 6.31
N SER A 37 14.43 46.77 6.84
CA SER A 37 15.51 47.31 5.99
C SER A 37 16.24 46.23 5.19
N LEU A 38 16.39 45.02 5.75
CA LEU A 38 16.92 43.87 5.02
C LEU A 38 15.98 43.44 3.89
N MET A 39 14.67 43.38 4.12
CA MET A 39 13.70 43.02 3.07
C MET A 39 13.71 44.01 1.90
N ASN A 40 13.94 45.31 2.17
CA ASN A 40 14.09 46.32 1.11
C ASN A 40 15.35 46.12 0.23
N ARG A 41 16.36 45.38 0.72
CA ARG A 41 17.61 45.12 -0.03
C ARG A 41 17.47 43.93 -0.99
N LEU A 42 16.49 43.05 -0.79
CA LEU A 42 16.32 41.86 -1.62
C LEU A 42 16.13 42.17 -3.11
N PRO A 43 15.28 43.14 -3.53
CA PRO A 43 15.14 43.49 -4.95
C PRO A 43 16.45 43.97 -5.60
N GLU A 44 17.27 44.72 -4.86
CA GLU A 44 18.57 45.21 -5.35
C GLU A 44 19.56 44.06 -5.52
N LEU A 45 19.59 43.10 -4.59
CA LEU A 45 20.41 41.89 -4.73
C LEU A 45 20.00 41.05 -5.94
N LEU A 46 18.69 40.85 -6.16
CA LEU A 46 18.19 40.13 -7.33
C LEU A 46 18.56 40.86 -8.62
N ALA A 47 18.49 42.20 -8.66
CA ALA A 47 18.93 43.00 -9.80
C ALA A 47 20.44 42.84 -10.09
N GLU A 48 21.28 42.85 -9.05
CA GLU A 48 22.73 42.61 -9.18
C GLU A 48 23.00 41.20 -9.77
N ILE A 49 22.28 40.18 -9.32
CA ILE A 49 22.42 38.80 -9.83
C ILE A 49 21.95 38.67 -11.28
N ARG A 50 20.85 39.33 -11.66
CA ARG A 50 20.34 39.32 -13.04
C ARG A 50 21.40 39.84 -14.01
N LEU A 51 22.07 40.94 -13.67
CA LEU A 51 23.07 41.61 -14.51
C LEU A 51 24.42 40.89 -14.54
N ALA A 52 24.80 40.19 -13.47
CA ALA A 52 26.11 39.55 -13.39
C ALA A 52 26.22 38.34 -14.34
N PRO A 53 27.30 38.22 -15.14
CA PRO A 53 27.63 36.98 -15.86
C PRO A 53 27.80 35.79 -14.91
N VAL A 54 27.50 34.57 -15.37
CA VAL A 54 27.54 33.35 -14.52
C VAL A 54 28.94 33.10 -13.96
N ASP A 55 29.96 33.29 -14.78
CA ASP A 55 31.39 33.18 -14.46
C ASP A 55 31.87 34.27 -13.49
N ALA A 56 31.19 35.42 -13.42
CA ALA A 56 31.51 36.52 -12.51
C ALA A 56 30.84 36.40 -11.12
N ILE A 57 29.94 35.43 -10.92
CA ILE A 57 29.17 35.27 -9.66
C ILE A 57 30.09 35.07 -8.45
N GLY A 58 31.17 34.31 -8.60
CA GLY A 58 32.11 34.07 -7.51
C GLY A 58 32.80 35.34 -7.02
N GLN A 59 33.09 36.30 -7.92
CA GLN A 59 33.68 37.59 -7.57
C GLN A 59 32.65 38.54 -6.96
N LEU A 60 31.44 38.59 -7.55
CA LEU A 60 30.34 39.43 -7.08
C LEU A 60 30.06 39.26 -5.58
N ILE A 61 30.13 38.03 -5.10
CA ILE A 61 29.72 37.70 -3.73
C ILE A 61 30.86 37.73 -2.70
N GLN A 62 32.10 38.03 -3.08
CA GLN A 62 33.20 38.08 -2.11
C GLN A 62 32.95 39.13 -1.04
N ASP A 63 32.50 40.31 -1.46
CA ASP A 63 32.28 41.47 -0.59
C ASP A 63 30.89 41.49 0.07
N TRP A 64 30.03 40.51 -0.24
CA TRP A 64 28.69 40.47 0.32
C TRP A 64 28.73 40.08 1.81
N PRO A 65 28.10 40.89 2.69
CA PRO A 65 27.84 40.50 4.06
C PRO A 65 27.01 39.21 4.14
N ASP A 66 27.33 38.31 5.06
CA ASP A 66 26.61 37.04 5.27
C ASP A 66 25.10 37.20 5.45
N ARG A 67 24.65 38.32 6.04
CA ARG A 67 23.23 38.65 6.20
C ARG A 67 22.48 38.77 4.86
N TYR A 68 23.15 39.13 3.76
CA TYR A 68 22.57 39.21 2.42
C TYR A 68 22.41 37.82 1.81
N VAL A 69 23.40 36.94 1.97
CA VAL A 69 23.28 35.54 1.55
C VAL A 69 22.19 34.81 2.36
N ARG A 70 22.09 35.09 3.67
CA ARG A 70 20.99 34.60 4.52
C ARG A 70 19.62 35.13 4.12
N LEU A 71 19.55 36.35 3.59
CA LEU A 71 18.31 36.91 3.06
C LEU A 71 17.89 36.14 1.80
N LEU A 72 18.85 35.78 0.94
CA LEU A 72 18.58 35.02 -0.27
C LEU A 72 17.95 33.66 0.00
N ILE A 73 18.50 32.86 0.92
CA ILE A 73 17.95 31.52 1.20
C ILE A 73 16.54 31.57 1.82
N ARG A 74 16.22 32.59 2.61
CA ARG A 74 14.93 32.68 3.32
C ARG A 74 13.73 32.79 2.40
N GLN A 75 13.88 33.53 1.30
CA GLN A 75 12.82 33.76 0.30
C GLN A 75 12.97 32.86 -0.93
N TRP A 76 13.97 31.97 -0.95
CA TRP A 76 14.19 31.03 -2.04
C TRP A 76 13.22 29.83 -1.93
N PRO A 77 12.73 29.27 -3.05
CA PRO A 77 13.02 29.63 -4.45
C PRO A 77 12.30 30.91 -4.93
N TYR A 78 12.84 31.55 -5.97
CA TYR A 78 12.29 32.77 -6.56
C TYR A 78 11.57 32.47 -7.88
N ASP A 79 10.34 31.95 -7.79
CA ASP A 79 9.59 31.41 -8.94
C ASP A 79 9.36 32.41 -10.09
N GLU A 80 9.40 33.72 -9.80
CA GLU A 80 9.25 34.79 -10.79
C GLU A 80 10.54 35.05 -11.60
N GLU A 81 11.69 34.51 -11.17
CA GLU A 81 12.98 34.71 -11.83
C GLU A 81 13.22 33.72 -12.97
N SER A 82 14.09 34.10 -13.91
CA SER A 82 14.50 33.19 -14.98
C SER A 82 15.33 32.03 -14.45
N GLU A 83 15.34 30.91 -15.19
CA GLU A 83 16.15 29.72 -14.86
C GLU A 83 17.64 30.06 -14.65
N GLN A 84 18.17 30.97 -15.46
CA GLN A 84 19.55 31.41 -15.35
C GLN A 84 19.82 32.14 -14.03
N VAL A 85 18.88 32.96 -13.56
CA VAL A 85 19.00 33.69 -12.29
C VAL A 85 18.89 32.73 -11.10
N GLN A 86 17.93 31.81 -11.13
CA GLN A 86 17.80 30.74 -10.13
C GLN A 86 19.08 29.90 -10.03
N HIS A 87 19.69 29.55 -11.16
CA HIS A 87 20.97 28.85 -11.20
C HIS A 87 22.10 29.67 -10.55
N LYS A 88 22.22 30.96 -10.89
CA LYS A 88 23.19 31.87 -10.26
C LYS A 88 22.97 31.95 -8.74
N ILE A 89 21.72 32.03 -8.28
CA ILE A 89 21.39 32.03 -6.84
C ILE A 89 21.88 30.74 -6.17
N ASN A 90 21.66 29.58 -6.79
CA ASN A 90 22.16 28.31 -6.27
C ASN A 90 23.70 28.27 -6.20
N LEU A 91 24.41 28.84 -7.17
CA LEU A 91 25.88 28.98 -7.14
C LEU A 91 26.34 29.87 -5.98
N ILE A 92 25.63 30.97 -5.71
CA ILE A 92 25.90 31.86 -4.57
C ILE A 92 25.72 31.11 -3.24
N LEU A 93 24.57 30.47 -3.06
CA LEU A 93 24.21 29.77 -1.83
C LEU A 93 25.14 28.59 -1.53
N SER A 94 25.55 27.84 -2.56
CA SER A 94 26.48 26.72 -2.42
C SER A 94 27.92 27.17 -2.18
N SER A 95 28.37 28.25 -2.82
CA SER A 95 29.74 28.76 -2.67
C SER A 95 29.99 29.43 -1.31
N ARG A 96 28.96 30.04 -0.71
CA ARG A 96 28.99 30.65 0.63
C ARG A 96 28.26 29.78 1.66
N PHE A 97 28.30 28.46 1.51
CA PHE A 97 27.52 27.52 2.30
C PHE A 97 27.63 27.75 3.82
N GLN A 98 26.49 27.69 4.49
CA GLN A 98 26.38 27.67 5.95
C GLN A 98 25.38 26.57 6.34
N PRO A 99 25.53 25.87 7.49
CA PRO A 99 24.63 24.77 7.86
C PRO A 99 23.14 25.14 7.88
N ILE A 100 22.82 26.39 8.20
CA ILE A 100 21.44 26.90 8.14
C ILE A 100 20.85 26.86 6.73
N PHE A 101 21.67 26.96 5.68
CA PHE A 101 21.20 26.93 4.29
C PHE A 101 20.69 25.55 3.91
N GLY A 102 21.35 24.49 4.38
CA GLY A 102 20.83 23.16 4.18
C GLY A 102 19.48 22.97 4.88
N ILE A 103 19.31 23.52 6.10
CA ILE A 103 18.08 23.34 6.88
C ILE A 103 16.91 24.00 6.15
N GLU A 104 17.13 25.22 5.67
CA GLU A 104 16.14 25.95 4.87
C GLU A 104 15.89 25.24 3.53
N ALA A 105 16.94 24.77 2.84
CA ALA A 105 16.80 24.05 1.58
C ALA A 105 16.03 22.72 1.74
N TRP A 106 16.30 21.98 2.81
CA TRP A 106 15.56 20.76 3.15
C TRP A 106 14.11 21.08 3.50
N SER A 107 13.86 22.14 4.28
CA SER A 107 12.50 22.59 4.58
C SER A 107 11.73 22.95 3.30
N ARG A 108 12.37 23.64 2.34
CA ARG A 108 11.76 23.96 1.04
C ARG A 108 11.51 22.74 0.19
N PHE A 109 12.44 21.78 0.17
CA PHE A 109 12.24 20.52 -0.54
C PHE A 109 11.07 19.71 0.01
N GLN A 110 10.83 19.78 1.33
CA GLN A 110 9.66 19.17 1.93
C GLN A 110 8.33 19.78 1.46
N GLU A 111 8.33 21.08 1.13
CA GLU A 111 7.17 21.81 0.62
C GLU A 111 7.00 21.64 -0.89
N GLN A 112 8.11 21.55 -1.64
CA GLN A 112 8.13 21.55 -3.10
C GLN A 112 9.13 20.50 -3.64
N PRO A 113 8.86 19.19 -3.45
CA PRO A 113 9.80 18.13 -3.82
C PRO A 113 10.10 18.08 -5.32
N SER A 114 9.17 18.53 -6.17
CA SER A 114 9.36 18.56 -7.62
C SER A 114 10.10 19.81 -8.15
N HIS A 115 10.39 20.79 -7.29
CA HIS A 115 11.03 22.03 -7.75
C HIS A 115 12.50 21.80 -8.09
N ARG A 116 12.85 21.88 -9.38
CA ARG A 116 14.18 21.54 -9.91
C ARG A 116 15.31 22.27 -9.18
N PHE A 117 15.24 23.59 -9.07
CA PHE A 117 16.32 24.35 -8.42
C PHE A 117 16.45 24.01 -6.94
N VAL A 118 15.37 23.53 -6.31
CA VAL A 118 15.42 23.12 -4.91
C VAL A 118 16.23 21.85 -4.74
N GLN A 119 15.99 20.87 -5.61
CA GLN A 119 16.81 19.66 -5.69
C GLN A 119 18.26 19.99 -6.06
N ASP A 120 18.48 20.86 -7.05
CA ASP A 120 19.83 21.23 -7.50
C ASP A 120 20.66 21.86 -6.36
N LEU A 121 20.06 22.75 -5.55
CA LEU A 121 20.77 23.34 -4.41
C LEU A 121 21.13 22.26 -3.39
N LEU A 122 20.19 21.35 -3.06
CA LEU A 122 20.46 20.25 -2.14
C LEU A 122 21.62 19.37 -2.63
N VAL A 123 21.65 19.05 -3.93
CA VAL A 123 22.75 18.28 -4.55
C VAL A 123 24.08 19.02 -4.45
N LEU A 124 24.10 20.34 -4.68
CA LEU A 124 25.32 21.16 -4.61
C LEU A 124 25.87 21.29 -3.18
N ILE A 125 25.00 21.37 -2.17
CA ILE A 125 25.43 21.52 -0.78
C ILE A 125 25.78 20.18 -0.13
N TYR A 126 25.16 19.06 -0.53
CA TYR A 126 25.36 17.73 0.08
C TYR A 126 26.84 17.34 0.32
N PRO A 127 27.77 17.51 -0.63
CA PRO A 127 29.18 17.16 -0.43
C PRO A 127 29.88 18.04 0.62
N ASN A 128 29.44 19.28 0.76
CA ASN A 128 30.01 20.27 1.67
C ASN A 128 29.32 20.28 3.04
N ASP A 129 28.14 19.67 3.13
CA ASP A 129 27.26 19.81 4.25
C ASP A 129 27.49 18.75 5.32
N ARG A 130 28.05 19.19 6.46
CA ARG A 130 28.08 18.42 7.71
C ARG A 130 26.72 18.42 8.44
N MET A 131 25.62 18.90 7.86
CA MET A 131 24.31 18.92 8.52
C MET A 131 23.79 17.50 8.80
N PHE A 132 24.07 16.56 7.90
CA PHE A 132 23.91 15.12 8.16
C PHE A 132 24.84 14.60 9.27
N SER A 133 25.91 15.33 9.59
CA SER A 133 26.86 14.98 10.67
C SER A 133 26.61 15.74 11.98
N SER A 134 25.90 16.88 11.97
CA SER A 134 25.77 17.81 13.10
C SER A 134 24.39 17.79 13.78
N HIS A 135 23.51 16.90 13.34
CA HIS A 135 22.18 16.66 13.89
C HIS A 135 22.08 15.42 14.80
N GLY A 136 23.22 14.98 15.33
CA GLY A 136 23.44 13.57 15.67
C GLY A 136 23.98 12.91 14.42
N SER A 137 25.10 12.21 14.52
CA SER A 137 25.64 11.43 13.40
C SER A 137 24.53 10.53 12.87
N LEU A 138 24.10 10.73 11.62
CA LEU A 138 23.25 9.77 10.94
C LEU A 138 23.86 8.38 11.16
N GLU A 139 23.02 7.40 11.44
CA GLU A 139 23.49 6.03 11.43
C GLU A 139 23.87 5.66 9.99
N HIS A 140 24.56 4.54 9.83
CA HIS A 140 25.05 4.11 8.53
C HIS A 140 23.92 3.96 7.50
N GLU A 141 22.71 3.65 7.98
CA GLU A 141 21.55 3.40 7.14
C GLU A 141 20.95 4.68 6.54
N GLU A 142 20.75 5.75 7.32
CA GLU A 142 20.26 7.01 6.76
C GLU A 142 21.29 7.64 5.81
N GLN A 143 22.59 7.51 6.13
CA GLN A 143 23.67 7.93 5.26
C GLN A 143 23.62 7.18 3.92
N SER A 144 23.32 5.87 3.93
CA SER A 144 23.15 5.07 2.72
C SER A 144 21.98 5.57 1.87
N VAL A 145 20.83 5.85 2.49
CA VAL A 145 19.65 6.37 1.77
C VAL A 145 19.94 7.72 1.13
N PHE A 146 20.59 8.65 1.84
CA PHE A 146 20.99 9.92 1.23
C PHE A 146 22.03 9.73 0.12
N ASN A 147 23.05 8.89 0.33
CA ASN A 147 24.06 8.63 -0.70
C ASN A 147 23.45 8.06 -1.98
N GLU A 148 22.48 7.17 -1.86
CA GLU A 148 21.71 6.67 -2.99
C GLU A 148 20.90 7.80 -3.63
N ALA A 149 20.19 8.58 -2.81
CA ALA A 149 19.34 9.67 -3.28
C ALA A 149 20.08 10.73 -4.10
N PHE A 150 21.21 11.20 -3.60
CA PHE A 150 22.02 12.25 -4.24
C PHE A 150 22.80 11.77 -5.47
N ARG A 151 22.93 10.46 -5.67
CA ARG A 151 23.62 9.87 -6.84
C ARG A 151 22.64 9.31 -7.87
N HIS A 152 21.34 9.34 -7.58
CA HIS A 152 20.35 8.72 -8.43
C HIS A 152 20.18 9.50 -9.75
N PRO A 153 20.23 8.84 -10.93
CA PRO A 153 20.26 9.52 -12.23
C PRO A 153 18.98 10.31 -12.53
N ASN A 154 17.86 9.91 -11.94
CA ASN A 154 16.55 10.54 -12.16
C ASN A 154 16.20 11.63 -11.13
N GLY A 155 17.17 12.07 -10.32
CA GLY A 155 16.98 13.12 -9.33
C GLY A 155 16.74 12.60 -7.90
N LEU A 156 16.59 13.55 -6.98
CA LEU A 156 16.65 13.30 -5.54
C LEU A 156 15.46 12.48 -5.03
N LEU A 157 14.25 12.80 -5.49
CA LEU A 157 13.03 12.14 -5.03
C LEU A 157 13.01 10.64 -5.42
N PRO A 158 13.22 10.23 -6.69
CA PRO A 158 13.30 8.81 -7.05
C PRO A 158 14.42 8.08 -6.30
N GLY A 159 15.53 8.74 -6.03
CA GLY A 159 16.62 8.15 -5.28
C GLY A 159 16.30 7.96 -3.79
N LEU A 160 15.56 8.88 -3.16
CA LEU A 160 15.01 8.68 -1.81
C LEU A 160 14.05 7.49 -1.77
N VAL A 161 13.15 7.39 -2.77
CA VAL A 161 12.22 6.27 -2.90
C VAL A 161 12.98 4.94 -2.96
N SER A 162 14.00 4.87 -3.83
CA SER A 162 14.84 3.67 -3.96
C SER A 162 15.54 3.33 -2.64
N GLY A 163 16.15 4.29 -1.96
CA GLY A 163 16.82 4.04 -0.69
C GLY A 163 15.86 3.58 0.42
N LEU A 164 14.65 4.15 0.49
CA LEU A 164 13.62 3.77 1.47
C LEU A 164 13.05 2.36 1.22
N ILE A 165 13.02 1.91 -0.03
CA ILE A 165 12.57 0.56 -0.37
C ILE A 165 13.60 -0.48 0.06
N HIS A 166 14.89 -0.16 -0.05
CA HIS A 166 15.98 -1.10 0.25
C HIS A 166 16.52 -1.00 1.69
N SER A 167 16.01 -0.06 2.50
CA SER A 167 16.35 0.06 3.92
C SER A 167 15.97 -1.20 4.72
N HIS A 168 16.67 -1.44 5.82
CA HIS A 168 16.30 -2.43 6.83
C HIS A 168 15.20 -1.92 7.78
N ALA A 169 15.23 -0.62 8.10
CA ALA A 169 14.21 0.04 8.90
C ALA A 169 12.90 0.24 8.11
N THR A 170 11.80 0.35 8.85
CA THR A 170 10.47 0.62 8.27
C THR A 170 10.38 2.01 7.67
N LEU A 171 9.42 2.23 6.78
CA LEU A 171 9.20 3.54 6.18
C LEU A 171 8.96 4.63 7.24
N GLN A 172 8.19 4.32 8.29
CA GLN A 172 7.90 5.29 9.35
C GLN A 172 9.16 5.66 10.16
N GLU A 173 10.00 4.69 10.48
CA GLU A 173 11.27 4.92 11.19
C GLU A 173 12.20 5.78 10.33
N MET A 174 12.33 5.44 9.05
CA MET A 174 13.18 6.18 8.12
C MET A 174 12.70 7.60 7.89
N LEU A 175 11.41 7.83 7.62
CA LEU A 175 10.88 9.19 7.45
C LEU A 175 11.10 10.06 8.70
N LYS A 176 10.97 9.46 9.89
CA LYS A 176 11.28 10.14 11.16
C LYS A 176 12.77 10.44 11.30
N ALA A 177 13.64 9.49 10.97
CA ALA A 177 15.09 9.65 11.04
C ALA A 177 15.60 10.73 10.05
N LEU A 178 15.05 10.74 8.84
CA LEU A 178 15.29 11.76 7.81
C LEU A 178 14.61 13.11 8.11
N LYS A 179 13.86 13.21 9.23
CA LYS A 179 13.12 14.41 9.65
C LYS A 179 12.18 14.94 8.58
N VAL A 180 11.51 14.03 7.88
CA VAL A 180 10.41 14.37 6.97
C VAL A 180 9.20 14.75 7.82
N LYS A 181 8.67 15.95 7.57
CA LYS A 181 7.52 16.52 8.27
C LYS A 181 6.26 15.80 7.82
N GLU A 182 5.56 15.19 8.77
CA GLU A 182 4.28 14.52 8.52
C GLU A 182 3.29 15.47 7.83
N GLY A 183 2.67 15.00 6.76
CA GLY A 183 1.69 15.74 5.97
C GLY A 183 2.27 16.81 5.03
N SER A 184 3.60 16.96 4.97
CA SER A 184 4.28 17.75 3.93
C SER A 184 4.10 17.14 2.54
N GLU A 185 4.42 17.91 1.50
CA GLU A 185 4.30 17.41 0.12
C GLU A 185 5.30 16.28 -0.13
N LEU A 186 6.53 16.40 0.38
CA LEU A 186 7.51 15.32 0.31
C LEU A 186 7.04 14.06 1.05
N ASP A 187 6.44 14.19 2.24
CA ASP A 187 5.87 13.03 2.95
C ASP A 187 4.84 12.31 2.08
N ARG A 188 3.93 13.04 1.44
CA ARG A 188 2.90 12.45 0.56
C ARG A 188 3.51 11.78 -0.66
N CYS A 189 4.43 12.45 -1.36
CA CYS A 189 5.12 11.87 -2.52
C CYS A 189 5.88 10.60 -2.13
N LEU A 190 6.67 10.64 -1.06
CA LEU A 190 7.44 9.48 -0.60
C LEU A 190 6.52 8.34 -0.17
N ASN A 191 5.46 8.59 0.60
CA ASN A 191 4.52 7.53 0.98
C ASN A 191 3.87 6.90 -0.26
N PHE A 192 3.48 7.68 -1.26
CA PHE A 192 2.85 7.15 -2.46
C PHE A 192 3.85 6.36 -3.31
N ASP A 193 4.98 6.96 -3.69
CA ASP A 193 5.96 6.36 -4.60
C ASP A 193 6.65 5.12 -4.01
N VAL A 194 6.93 5.15 -2.70
CA VAL A 194 7.48 3.99 -1.98
C VAL A 194 6.45 2.86 -1.94
N LEU A 195 5.17 3.13 -1.70
CA LEU A 195 4.14 2.09 -1.75
C LEU A 195 3.96 1.55 -3.17
N GLN A 196 3.93 2.44 -4.17
CA GLN A 196 3.72 2.08 -5.57
C GLN A 196 4.76 1.08 -6.05
N THR A 197 6.02 1.31 -5.69
CA THR A 197 7.12 0.42 -6.07
C THR A 197 7.27 -0.73 -5.09
N GLY A 198 7.27 -0.44 -3.79
CA GLY A 198 7.56 -1.39 -2.72
C GLY A 198 6.52 -2.49 -2.54
N LEU A 199 5.23 -2.25 -2.83
CA LEU A 199 4.19 -3.26 -2.70
C LEU A 199 4.41 -4.48 -3.60
N SER A 200 5.10 -4.31 -4.74
CA SER A 200 5.50 -5.43 -5.60
C SER A 200 6.59 -6.32 -4.97
N ILE A 201 7.29 -5.83 -3.96
CA ILE A 201 8.47 -6.50 -3.37
C ILE A 201 8.07 -7.25 -2.09
N LYS A 202 8.33 -8.56 -2.06
CA LYS A 202 7.97 -9.43 -0.93
C LYS A 202 8.65 -9.03 0.39
N SER A 203 9.95 -8.70 0.34
CA SER A 203 10.71 -8.29 1.53
C SER A 203 10.19 -6.98 2.12
N PHE A 204 9.82 -6.01 1.28
CA PHE A 204 9.20 -4.76 1.69
C PHE A 204 7.88 -4.99 2.42
N VAL A 205 6.96 -5.78 1.84
CA VAL A 205 5.67 -6.07 2.47
C VAL A 205 5.83 -6.76 3.82
N LYS A 206 6.81 -7.67 3.93
CA LYS A 206 7.14 -8.34 5.20
C LYS A 206 7.72 -7.37 6.23
N ARG A 207 8.61 -6.46 5.81
CA ARG A 207 9.26 -5.45 6.68
C ARG A 207 8.24 -4.47 7.25
N GLU A 208 7.39 -3.89 6.40
CA GLU A 208 6.39 -2.91 6.82
C GLU A 208 5.24 -3.55 7.60
N GLY A 209 4.87 -4.78 7.26
CA GLY A 209 3.77 -5.51 7.87
C GLY A 209 2.40 -5.12 7.30
N ALA A 210 1.56 -6.14 7.07
CA ALA A 210 0.29 -5.97 6.38
C ALA A 210 -0.70 -5.03 7.10
N ALA A 211 -0.72 -5.01 8.44
CA ALA A 211 -1.59 -4.12 9.20
C ALA A 211 -1.25 -2.63 9.01
N PHE A 212 0.05 -2.31 8.99
CA PHE A 212 0.51 -0.94 8.71
C PHE A 212 0.19 -0.54 7.28
N LEU A 213 0.53 -1.39 6.30
CA LEU A 213 0.25 -1.16 4.89
C LEU A 213 -1.25 -0.96 4.64
N ARG A 214 -2.11 -1.80 5.24
CA ARG A 214 -3.57 -1.62 5.20
C ARG A 214 -3.96 -0.22 5.67
N SER A 215 -3.48 0.21 6.83
CA SER A 215 -3.81 1.54 7.40
C SER A 215 -3.36 2.72 6.53
N LYS A 216 -2.27 2.55 5.78
CA LYS A 216 -1.80 3.55 4.80
C LYS A 216 -2.67 3.55 3.55
N LEU A 217 -2.99 2.37 3.01
CA LEU A 217 -3.84 2.20 1.83
C LEU A 217 -5.28 2.72 2.03
N GLU A 218 -5.83 2.68 3.25
CA GLU A 218 -7.17 3.21 3.56
C GLU A 218 -7.29 4.73 3.28
N ARG A 219 -6.17 5.47 3.29
CA ARG A 219 -6.18 6.93 3.16
C ARG A 219 -6.25 7.41 1.70
N TYR A 220 -5.91 6.56 0.75
CA TYR A 220 -5.90 6.94 -0.67
C TYR A 220 -7.30 6.89 -1.27
N ILE A 221 -7.56 7.72 -2.28
CA ILE A 221 -8.79 7.63 -3.10
C ILE A 221 -8.77 6.36 -3.94
N LEU A 222 -9.92 6.00 -4.53
CA LEU A 222 -10.07 4.71 -5.21
C LEU A 222 -9.08 4.51 -6.37
N SER A 223 -8.85 5.52 -7.20
CA SER A 223 -7.92 5.44 -8.34
C SER A 223 -6.48 5.15 -7.90
N ASP A 224 -6.02 5.87 -6.87
CA ASP A 224 -4.69 5.73 -6.30
C ASP A 224 -4.55 4.38 -5.60
N TYR A 225 -5.58 3.96 -4.86
CA TYR A 225 -5.65 2.63 -4.25
C TYR A 225 -5.51 1.51 -5.28
N GLN A 226 -6.25 1.59 -6.40
CA GLN A 226 -6.16 0.61 -7.49
C GLN A 226 -4.74 0.58 -8.09
N LEU A 227 -4.14 1.74 -8.33
CA LEU A 227 -2.77 1.83 -8.85
C LEU A 227 -1.73 1.21 -7.89
N LEU A 228 -1.85 1.44 -6.58
CA LEU A 228 -0.98 0.84 -5.57
C LEU A 228 -1.19 -0.68 -5.45
N MET A 229 -2.45 -1.12 -5.42
CA MET A 229 -2.78 -2.55 -5.33
C MET A 229 -2.42 -3.33 -6.58
N LYS A 230 -2.38 -2.69 -7.75
CA LYS A 230 -1.92 -3.31 -8.99
C LYS A 230 -0.53 -3.93 -8.82
N GLY A 231 0.44 -3.15 -8.35
CA GLY A 231 1.80 -3.64 -8.14
C GLY A 231 1.87 -4.78 -7.12
N TYR A 232 1.00 -4.78 -6.10
CA TYR A 232 0.90 -5.87 -5.14
C TYR A 232 0.37 -7.17 -5.75
N LEU A 233 -0.73 -7.09 -6.49
CA LEU A 233 -1.49 -8.23 -6.99
C LEU A 233 -0.84 -8.86 -8.22
N GLU A 234 -0.25 -8.07 -9.11
CA GLU A 234 0.42 -8.56 -10.33
C GLU A 234 1.77 -9.22 -10.04
N ALA A 235 2.41 -8.89 -8.91
CA ALA A 235 3.73 -9.42 -8.55
C ALA A 235 3.69 -10.76 -7.79
N ARG A 236 2.51 -11.37 -7.59
CA ARG A 236 2.33 -12.51 -6.68
C ARG A 236 1.43 -13.60 -7.25
N GLU A 237 1.71 -14.83 -6.84
CA GLU A 237 0.78 -15.94 -7.01
C GLU A 237 -0.24 -15.99 -5.86
N TYR A 238 -1.34 -16.72 -6.06
CA TYR A 238 -2.43 -16.77 -5.09
C TYR A 238 -1.99 -17.23 -3.69
N GLN A 239 -0.97 -18.09 -3.58
CA GLN A 239 -0.46 -18.57 -2.29
C GLN A 239 0.35 -17.51 -1.53
N GLU A 240 0.82 -16.48 -2.22
CA GLU A 240 1.69 -15.44 -1.66
C GLU A 240 0.93 -14.20 -1.21
N PHE A 241 -0.37 -14.13 -1.49
CA PHE A 241 -1.21 -13.04 -1.00
C PHE A 241 -1.33 -13.08 0.52
N ASP A 242 -1.12 -11.91 1.11
CA ASP A 242 -1.38 -11.62 2.50
C ASP A 242 -2.89 -11.41 2.66
N LYS A 243 -3.48 -12.18 3.58
CA LYS A 243 -4.91 -12.17 3.82
C LYS A 243 -5.44 -10.78 4.17
N ILE A 244 -4.72 -9.99 4.98
CA ILE A 244 -5.19 -8.67 5.43
C ILE A 244 -5.30 -7.70 4.26
N LEU A 245 -4.33 -7.72 3.35
CA LEU A 245 -4.30 -6.83 2.19
C LEU A 245 -5.35 -7.24 1.15
N LEU A 246 -5.52 -8.54 0.90
CA LEU A 246 -6.50 -9.00 -0.07
C LEU A 246 -7.93 -8.90 0.45
N ASP A 247 -8.17 -9.16 1.74
CA ASP A 247 -9.47 -8.90 2.39
C ASP A 247 -9.85 -7.41 2.27
N GLN A 248 -8.88 -6.49 2.46
CA GLN A 248 -9.12 -5.06 2.24
C GLN A 248 -9.50 -4.76 0.78
N ALA A 249 -8.80 -5.36 -0.19
CA ALA A 249 -9.11 -5.16 -1.60
C ALA A 249 -10.51 -5.65 -1.94
N VAL A 250 -10.90 -6.83 -1.49
CA VAL A 250 -12.26 -7.38 -1.69
C VAL A 250 -13.30 -6.52 -0.97
N GLN A 251 -13.01 -5.99 0.22
CA GLN A 251 -13.93 -5.09 0.91
C GLN A 251 -14.15 -3.79 0.14
N ARG A 252 -13.11 -3.27 -0.51
CA ARG A 252 -13.10 -1.95 -1.14
C ARG A 252 -13.52 -1.97 -2.62
N LEU A 253 -13.18 -3.04 -3.34
CA LEU A 253 -13.44 -3.28 -4.76
C LEU A 253 -14.53 -4.33 -5.02
N HIS A 254 -15.15 -4.83 -3.95
CA HIS A 254 -16.13 -5.91 -3.96
C HIS A 254 -15.57 -7.23 -4.51
N ASP A 255 -16.39 -8.28 -4.49
CA ASP A 255 -16.02 -9.58 -5.04
C ASP A 255 -15.85 -9.48 -6.58
N PRO A 256 -14.66 -9.78 -7.13
CA PRO A 256 -14.41 -9.71 -8.57
C PRO A 256 -15.35 -10.57 -9.42
N ARG A 257 -15.88 -11.67 -8.83
CA ARG A 257 -16.82 -12.59 -9.48
C ARG A 257 -18.21 -11.96 -9.66
N GLU A 258 -18.52 -10.94 -8.86
CA GLU A 258 -19.78 -10.21 -8.90
C GLU A 258 -19.61 -8.83 -9.57
N ARG A 259 -18.42 -8.21 -9.45
CA ARG A 259 -18.12 -6.84 -9.94
C ARG A 259 -16.77 -6.72 -10.65
N GLN A 260 -16.62 -7.42 -11.77
CA GLN A 260 -15.38 -7.44 -12.56
C GLN A 260 -14.88 -6.04 -12.99
N ALA A 261 -15.78 -5.09 -13.24
CA ALA A 261 -15.41 -3.74 -13.69
C ALA A 261 -14.54 -2.97 -12.67
N GLU A 262 -14.72 -3.21 -11.36
CA GLU A 262 -13.91 -2.57 -10.31
C GLU A 262 -12.46 -3.10 -10.28
N TRP A 263 -12.21 -4.21 -10.96
CA TRP A 263 -10.93 -4.92 -11.05
C TRP A 263 -10.25 -4.78 -12.43
N ALA A 264 -10.83 -4.00 -13.35
CA ALA A 264 -10.34 -3.84 -14.73
C ALA A 264 -8.94 -3.21 -14.86
N PHE A 265 -8.35 -2.75 -13.76
CA PHE A 265 -6.98 -2.22 -13.72
C PHE A 265 -5.90 -3.31 -13.68
N LEU A 266 -6.28 -4.55 -13.35
CA LEU A 266 -5.42 -5.73 -13.34
C LEU A 266 -5.38 -6.40 -14.71
N ASP A 267 -4.25 -7.03 -15.03
CA ASP A 267 -4.20 -8.00 -16.11
C ASP A 267 -4.99 -9.29 -15.81
N GLU A 268 -5.27 -10.07 -16.86
CA GLU A 268 -6.03 -11.32 -16.76
C GLU A 268 -5.31 -12.40 -15.91
N GLN A 269 -3.99 -12.35 -15.81
CA GLN A 269 -3.23 -13.33 -15.03
C GLN A 269 -3.40 -13.06 -13.54
N ALA A 270 -3.21 -11.82 -13.11
CA ALA A 270 -3.39 -11.39 -11.73
C ALA A 270 -4.84 -11.54 -11.28
N MET A 271 -5.80 -11.20 -12.15
CA MET A 271 -7.22 -11.45 -11.89
C MET A 271 -7.50 -12.93 -11.59
N ARG A 272 -6.95 -13.85 -12.40
CA ARG A 272 -7.07 -15.29 -12.15
C ARG A 272 -6.41 -15.73 -10.84
N GLN A 273 -5.32 -15.11 -10.42
CA GLN A 273 -4.72 -15.39 -9.11
C GLN A 273 -5.64 -14.95 -7.97
N VAL A 274 -6.27 -13.77 -8.08
CA VAL A 274 -7.24 -13.28 -7.09
C VAL A 274 -8.43 -14.22 -6.98
N GLU A 275 -9.02 -14.64 -8.10
CA GLU A 275 -10.14 -15.58 -8.13
C GLU A 275 -9.78 -16.96 -7.55
N LYS A 276 -8.56 -17.45 -7.81
CA LYS A 276 -8.02 -18.67 -7.18
C LYS A 276 -7.89 -18.51 -5.67
N TRP A 277 -7.41 -17.36 -5.20
CA TRP A 277 -7.32 -17.10 -3.76
C TRP A 277 -8.71 -17.11 -3.11
N LEU A 278 -9.69 -16.44 -3.72
CA LEU A 278 -11.07 -16.45 -3.23
C LEU A 278 -11.65 -17.86 -3.18
N SER A 279 -11.43 -18.65 -4.23
CA SER A 279 -11.85 -20.05 -4.27
C SER A 279 -11.18 -20.87 -3.15
N ALA A 280 -9.89 -20.63 -2.88
CA ALA A 280 -9.18 -21.28 -1.78
C ALA A 280 -9.68 -20.85 -0.39
N GLN A 281 -10.18 -19.62 -0.23
CA GLN A 281 -10.83 -19.17 1.01
C GLN A 281 -12.22 -19.81 1.18
N GLU A 282 -12.99 -19.93 0.11
CA GLU A 282 -14.30 -20.62 0.18
C GLU A 282 -14.13 -22.08 0.61
N LEU A 283 -13.12 -22.79 0.09
CA LEU A 283 -12.78 -24.15 0.54
C LEU A 283 -12.45 -24.20 2.04
N ASP A 284 -11.66 -23.25 2.54
CA ASP A 284 -11.32 -23.18 3.98
C ASP A 284 -12.56 -22.99 4.84
N ILE A 285 -13.48 -22.12 4.42
CA ILE A 285 -14.72 -21.85 5.16
C ILE A 285 -15.63 -23.08 5.15
N ILE A 286 -15.78 -23.76 4.01
CA ILE A 286 -16.68 -24.91 3.88
C ILE A 286 -16.19 -26.11 4.68
N PHE A 287 -14.88 -26.30 4.78
CA PHE A 287 -14.25 -27.45 5.43
C PHE A 287 -13.59 -27.11 6.77
N GLU A 288 -13.96 -25.98 7.39
CA GLU A 288 -13.38 -25.52 8.66
C GLU A 288 -13.49 -26.58 9.77
N HIS A 289 -14.61 -27.30 9.84
CA HIS A 289 -14.86 -28.32 10.86
C HIS A 289 -14.09 -29.64 10.66
N ASP A 290 -13.47 -29.88 9.50
CA ASP A 290 -12.75 -31.12 9.19
C ASP A 290 -11.23 -31.00 9.37
N GLY A 291 -10.80 -30.09 10.24
CA GLY A 291 -9.37 -29.82 10.48
C GLY A 291 -8.61 -29.49 9.19
N LYS A 292 -9.29 -28.87 8.21
CA LYS A 292 -8.79 -28.47 6.88
C LYS A 292 -8.36 -29.59 5.93
N ARG A 293 -8.49 -30.88 6.27
CA ARG A 293 -8.01 -32.00 5.44
C ARG A 293 -8.55 -31.97 4.02
N ARG A 294 -9.86 -31.77 3.86
CA ARG A 294 -10.50 -31.70 2.54
C ARG A 294 -10.16 -30.41 1.79
N ALA A 295 -10.07 -29.27 2.48
CA ALA A 295 -9.60 -28.04 1.86
C ALA A 295 -8.17 -28.20 1.32
N GLU A 296 -7.28 -28.83 2.09
CA GLU A 296 -5.90 -29.15 1.68
C GLU A 296 -5.87 -30.11 0.49
N TYR A 297 -6.72 -31.15 0.48
CA TYR A 297 -6.86 -32.05 -0.67
C TYR A 297 -7.23 -31.28 -1.94
N TRP A 298 -8.32 -30.50 -1.90
CA TRP A 298 -8.77 -29.73 -3.08
C TRP A 298 -7.75 -28.69 -3.52
N ARG A 299 -6.96 -28.15 -2.59
CA ARG A 299 -5.89 -27.20 -2.93
C ARG A 299 -4.83 -27.78 -3.86
N THR A 300 -4.58 -29.08 -3.80
CA THR A 300 -3.65 -29.75 -4.74
C THR A 300 -4.11 -29.67 -6.20
N TYR A 301 -5.41 -29.40 -6.42
CA TYR A 301 -6.04 -29.26 -7.73
C TYR A 301 -6.39 -27.81 -8.08
N MET A 302 -5.99 -26.78 -7.32
CA MET A 302 -6.32 -25.37 -7.62
C MET A 302 -5.92 -24.91 -9.02
N LYS A 303 -4.92 -25.54 -9.63
CA LYS A 303 -4.52 -25.20 -11.01
C LYS A 303 -5.57 -25.61 -12.05
N TYR A 304 -6.45 -26.56 -11.73
CA TYR A 304 -7.53 -27.06 -12.59
C TYR A 304 -8.92 -26.57 -12.17
N ILE A 305 -9.06 -26.09 -10.93
CA ILE A 305 -10.31 -25.53 -10.42
C ILE A 305 -10.48 -24.14 -11.02
N GLU A 306 -11.59 -23.94 -11.74
CA GLU A 306 -11.95 -22.63 -12.31
C GLU A 306 -12.62 -21.75 -11.26
N LEU A 307 -13.51 -22.34 -10.45
CA LEU A 307 -14.32 -21.61 -9.50
C LEU A 307 -14.79 -22.50 -8.35
N VAL A 308 -14.81 -21.96 -7.14
CA VAL A 308 -15.54 -22.54 -6.01
C VAL A 308 -16.69 -21.62 -5.62
N VAL A 309 -17.91 -22.14 -5.66
CA VAL A 309 -19.12 -21.45 -5.21
C VAL A 309 -19.61 -22.09 -3.93
N ARG A 310 -19.72 -21.28 -2.87
CA ARG A 310 -20.37 -21.65 -1.62
C ARG A 310 -21.82 -21.21 -1.63
N LEU A 311 -22.71 -22.05 -1.12
CA LEU A 311 -24.08 -21.65 -0.78
C LEU A 311 -24.07 -20.81 0.51
N LYS A 312 -24.43 -19.52 0.39
CA LYS A 312 -24.19 -18.47 1.42
C LYS A 312 -25.36 -18.28 2.41
N ASN A 313 -26.57 -18.79 2.16
CA ASN A 313 -27.73 -18.44 2.98
C ASN A 313 -27.81 -19.23 4.30
N ARG A 314 -28.33 -18.60 5.36
CA ARG A 314 -28.45 -19.18 6.72
C ARG A 314 -29.23 -20.51 6.79
N ASN A 315 -30.12 -20.75 5.81
CA ASN A 315 -30.92 -21.97 5.68
C ASN A 315 -30.42 -22.89 4.56
N GLU A 316 -29.27 -22.62 3.96
CA GLU A 316 -28.63 -23.49 2.97
C GLU A 316 -27.71 -24.51 3.65
N PRO A 317 -27.62 -25.73 3.11
CA PRO A 317 -26.59 -26.65 3.55
C PRO A 317 -25.22 -26.05 3.21
N MET A 318 -24.26 -26.19 4.12
CA MET A 318 -22.88 -25.82 3.85
C MET A 318 -22.35 -26.75 2.74
N ALA A 319 -22.32 -26.26 1.51
CA ALA A 319 -21.92 -27.01 0.34
C ALA A 319 -21.04 -26.17 -0.60
N ALA A 320 -20.08 -26.84 -1.23
CA ALA A 320 -19.21 -26.35 -2.28
C ALA A 320 -19.67 -26.89 -3.62
N PHE A 321 -19.79 -26.02 -4.62
CA PHE A 321 -19.75 -26.39 -6.03
C PHE A 321 -18.33 -26.06 -6.52
N ILE A 322 -17.55 -27.08 -6.82
CA ILE A 322 -16.17 -26.97 -7.28
C ILE A 322 -16.16 -27.22 -8.78
N TYR A 323 -16.00 -26.17 -9.57
CA TYR A 323 -16.03 -26.22 -11.02
C TYR A 323 -14.65 -26.53 -11.59
N PHE A 324 -14.59 -27.57 -12.42
CA PHE A 324 -13.52 -27.87 -13.35
C PHE A 324 -14.03 -27.60 -14.76
N GLU A 325 -13.13 -27.62 -15.75
CA GLU A 325 -13.47 -27.36 -17.16
C GLU A 325 -14.70 -28.15 -17.64
N ASN A 326 -14.71 -29.47 -17.40
CA ASN A 326 -15.72 -30.37 -17.96
C ASN A 326 -16.63 -31.06 -16.92
N PHE A 327 -16.36 -30.87 -15.62
CA PHE A 327 -17.15 -31.51 -14.55
C PHE A 327 -17.24 -30.63 -13.31
N VAL A 328 -18.23 -30.90 -12.47
CA VAL A 328 -18.47 -30.19 -11.21
C VAL A 328 -18.48 -31.20 -10.07
N VAL A 329 -17.83 -30.83 -8.96
CA VAL A 329 -17.91 -31.59 -7.71
C VAL A 329 -18.80 -30.84 -6.73
N LEU A 330 -19.87 -31.50 -6.31
CA LEU A 330 -20.71 -31.07 -5.21
C LEU A 330 -20.24 -31.76 -3.93
N GLU A 331 -19.91 -30.96 -2.92
CA GLU A 331 -19.48 -31.50 -1.63
C GLU A 331 -20.06 -30.74 -0.44
N PHE A 332 -20.44 -31.45 0.62
CA PHE A 332 -21.04 -30.90 1.83
C PHE A 332 -20.04 -30.82 3.00
N GLY A 333 -20.13 -29.75 3.80
CA GLY A 333 -19.18 -29.41 4.86
C GLY A 333 -19.20 -30.34 6.08
N GLU A 334 -20.37 -30.83 6.52
CA GLU A 334 -20.53 -31.60 7.79
C GLU A 334 -20.16 -33.10 7.70
N VAL A 335 -19.32 -33.49 6.74
CA VAL A 335 -18.92 -34.87 6.39
C VAL A 335 -19.98 -35.62 5.57
N GLY A 336 -19.56 -36.09 4.39
CA GLY A 336 -20.44 -36.74 3.43
C GLY A 336 -19.67 -37.34 2.26
N ARG A 337 -20.36 -37.55 1.15
CA ARG A 337 -19.77 -38.02 -0.12
C ARG A 337 -19.56 -36.81 -1.03
N ALA A 338 -18.53 -36.84 -1.88
CA ALA A 338 -18.39 -35.94 -3.01
C ALA A 338 -19.17 -36.52 -4.20
N TYR A 339 -19.97 -35.69 -4.85
CA TYR A 339 -20.81 -36.07 -5.99
C TYR A 339 -20.25 -35.39 -7.24
N PHE A 340 -19.93 -36.19 -8.25
CA PHE A 340 -19.33 -35.75 -9.50
C PHE A 340 -20.41 -35.66 -10.57
N TYR A 341 -20.43 -34.55 -11.28
CA TYR A 341 -21.40 -34.26 -12.33
C TYR A 341 -20.71 -33.79 -13.60
N HIS A 342 -21.29 -34.12 -14.75
CA HIS A 342 -20.97 -33.42 -15.99
C HIS A 342 -21.36 -31.95 -15.85
N ARG A 343 -20.49 -31.04 -16.27
CA ARG A 343 -20.68 -29.60 -16.03
C ARG A 343 -21.98 -29.07 -16.64
N GLU A 344 -22.19 -29.33 -17.93
CA GLU A 344 -23.39 -28.86 -18.64
C GLU A 344 -24.68 -29.35 -17.98
N GLY A 345 -24.75 -30.63 -17.62
CA GLY A 345 -25.88 -31.21 -16.91
C GLY A 345 -26.08 -30.60 -15.53
N PHE A 346 -24.99 -30.38 -14.77
CA PHE A 346 -25.06 -29.76 -13.45
C PHE A 346 -25.60 -28.33 -13.50
N GLU A 347 -25.04 -27.51 -14.38
CA GLU A 347 -25.43 -26.10 -14.53
C GLU A 347 -26.90 -25.99 -14.94
N LYS A 348 -27.36 -26.83 -15.87
CA LYS A 348 -28.73 -26.79 -16.38
C LYS A 348 -29.76 -27.36 -15.41
N TRP A 349 -29.44 -28.42 -14.67
CA TRP A 349 -30.44 -29.18 -13.93
C TRP A 349 -30.31 -29.07 -12.41
N ILE A 350 -29.10 -28.90 -11.87
CA ILE A 350 -28.85 -28.89 -10.43
C ILE A 350 -28.65 -27.47 -9.92
N GLN A 351 -27.78 -26.69 -10.56
CA GLN A 351 -27.48 -25.32 -10.14
C GLN A 351 -28.75 -24.45 -10.18
N ILE A 352 -29.57 -24.56 -11.22
CA ILE A 352 -30.83 -23.80 -11.35
C ILE A 352 -31.77 -24.04 -10.16
N LEU A 353 -31.76 -25.23 -9.54
CA LEU A 353 -32.60 -25.53 -8.38
C LEU A 353 -32.38 -24.52 -7.26
N THR A 354 -31.14 -24.06 -7.05
CA THR A 354 -30.79 -23.09 -6.00
C THR A 354 -31.56 -21.76 -6.12
N SER A 355 -32.03 -21.43 -7.33
CA SER A 355 -32.81 -20.22 -7.61
C SER A 355 -34.32 -20.43 -7.57
N THR A 356 -34.81 -21.68 -7.49
CA THR A 356 -36.24 -21.99 -7.53
C THR A 356 -36.96 -21.67 -6.21
N PRO A 357 -38.26 -21.31 -6.24
CA PRO A 357 -39.06 -21.14 -5.03
C PRO A 357 -39.06 -22.39 -4.14
N ASN A 358 -39.20 -23.58 -4.74
CA ASN A 358 -39.23 -24.85 -4.02
C ASN A 358 -37.96 -25.06 -3.19
N TYR A 359 -36.79 -24.78 -3.78
CA TYR A 359 -35.53 -24.86 -3.05
C TYR A 359 -35.47 -23.80 -1.94
N ARG A 360 -35.79 -22.53 -2.24
CA ARG A 360 -35.70 -21.43 -1.28
C ARG A 360 -36.52 -21.68 -0.01
N PHE A 361 -37.72 -22.24 -0.16
CA PHE A 361 -38.64 -22.53 0.95
C PHE A 361 -38.42 -23.91 1.61
N ALA A 362 -37.59 -24.78 1.03
CA ALA A 362 -37.28 -26.08 1.60
C ALA A 362 -36.37 -25.98 2.84
N GLY A 363 -36.51 -26.94 3.77
CA GLY A 363 -35.57 -27.11 4.89
C GLY A 363 -34.19 -27.58 4.42
N SER A 364 -33.15 -27.40 5.26
CA SER A 364 -31.76 -27.71 4.92
C SER A 364 -31.53 -29.17 4.46
N GLN A 365 -32.18 -30.14 5.11
CA GLN A 365 -32.11 -31.54 4.69
C GLN A 365 -32.75 -31.76 3.31
N ALA A 366 -33.94 -31.20 3.07
CA ALA A 366 -34.61 -31.31 1.77
C ALA A 366 -33.78 -30.67 0.65
N LYS A 367 -33.20 -29.48 0.89
CA LYS A 367 -32.25 -28.84 -0.02
C LYS A 367 -31.06 -29.74 -0.34
N THR A 368 -30.51 -30.40 0.68
CA THR A 368 -29.42 -31.36 0.50
C THR A 368 -29.82 -32.53 -0.40
N PHE A 369 -31.02 -33.09 -0.22
CA PHE A 369 -31.52 -34.18 -1.07
C PHE A 369 -31.75 -33.72 -2.51
N MET A 370 -32.31 -32.52 -2.71
CA MET A 370 -32.53 -31.96 -4.05
C MET A 370 -31.24 -31.81 -4.86
N LEU A 371 -30.12 -31.51 -4.20
CA LEU A 371 -28.82 -31.38 -4.87
C LEU A 371 -28.12 -32.72 -5.15
N LYS A 372 -28.58 -33.82 -4.55
CA LYS A 372 -27.97 -35.16 -4.64
C LYS A 372 -28.63 -36.03 -5.70
N GLU A 373 -29.08 -35.44 -6.81
CA GLU A 373 -29.56 -36.21 -7.95
C GLU A 373 -28.44 -37.13 -8.46
N MET A 374 -28.77 -38.38 -8.75
CA MET A 374 -27.79 -39.42 -9.13
C MET A 374 -28.15 -40.09 -10.46
N SER A 375 -29.14 -39.55 -11.18
CA SER A 375 -29.48 -40.01 -12.53
C SER A 375 -28.31 -39.73 -13.48
N GLU A 376 -27.76 -40.77 -14.10
CA GLU A 376 -26.68 -40.65 -15.09
C GLU A 376 -27.09 -39.74 -16.26
N MET A 377 -28.37 -39.80 -16.64
CA MET A 377 -28.98 -38.96 -17.68
C MET A 377 -30.20 -38.24 -17.12
N MET A 378 -30.34 -36.94 -17.45
CA MET A 378 -31.55 -36.17 -17.18
C MET A 378 -32.03 -35.53 -18.49
N HIS A 379 -33.25 -35.86 -18.90
CA HIS A 379 -33.85 -35.39 -20.16
C HIS A 379 -32.96 -35.59 -21.41
N GLY A 380 -32.20 -36.69 -21.44
CA GLY A 380 -31.32 -37.04 -22.57
C GLY A 380 -29.92 -36.42 -22.50
N GLU A 381 -29.58 -35.71 -21.43
CA GLU A 381 -28.26 -35.11 -21.22
C GLU A 381 -27.50 -35.80 -20.08
N PRO A 382 -26.18 -36.04 -20.22
CA PRO A 382 -25.35 -36.55 -19.14
C PRO A 382 -25.38 -35.63 -17.93
N LEU A 383 -25.59 -36.19 -16.75
CA LEU A 383 -25.70 -35.44 -15.49
C LEU A 383 -24.75 -35.99 -14.44
N PHE A 384 -25.04 -37.15 -13.87
CA PHE A 384 -24.27 -37.71 -12.77
C PHE A 384 -23.16 -38.65 -13.28
N ILE A 385 -21.96 -38.53 -12.70
CA ILE A 385 -20.80 -39.37 -13.02
C ILE A 385 -20.62 -40.43 -11.93
N GLU A 386 -20.30 -40.01 -10.71
CA GLU A 386 -19.93 -40.92 -9.62
C GLU A 386 -20.07 -40.24 -8.26
N ARG A 387 -20.16 -41.04 -7.20
CA ARG A 387 -20.19 -40.55 -5.82
C ARG A 387 -19.13 -41.24 -4.97
N LEU A 388 -18.19 -40.45 -4.48
CA LEU A 388 -17.05 -40.93 -3.70
C LEU A 388 -17.21 -40.59 -2.22
N GLY A 389 -16.91 -41.55 -1.34
CA GLY A 389 -16.94 -41.34 0.11
C GLY A 389 -15.57 -41.04 0.69
N HIS A 390 -15.53 -40.20 1.72
CA HIS A 390 -14.33 -39.88 2.50
C HIS A 390 -14.02 -40.92 3.60
N GLY A 391 -14.51 -42.15 3.45
CA GLY A 391 -14.36 -43.19 4.46
C GLY A 391 -12.95 -43.76 4.48
N GLY A 392 -12.44 -44.06 5.68
CA GLY A 392 -11.12 -44.65 5.90
C GLY A 392 -10.05 -43.62 6.30
N TYR A 393 -8.78 -44.05 6.28
CA TYR A 393 -7.64 -43.17 6.54
C TYR A 393 -7.48 -42.12 5.43
N TYR A 394 -6.91 -40.95 5.76
CA TYR A 394 -6.75 -39.84 4.82
C TYR A 394 -6.07 -40.27 3.50
N GLU A 395 -4.98 -41.02 3.61
CA GLU A 395 -4.23 -41.54 2.46
C GLU A 395 -5.05 -42.47 1.57
N SER A 396 -6.01 -43.20 2.15
CA SER A 396 -6.82 -44.17 1.42
C SER A 396 -7.86 -43.49 0.54
N TRP A 397 -8.66 -42.57 1.09
CA TRP A 397 -9.69 -41.90 0.31
C TRP A 397 -9.09 -40.90 -0.67
N THR A 398 -8.01 -40.20 -0.30
CA THR A 398 -7.34 -39.26 -1.21
C THR A 398 -6.71 -39.99 -2.39
N ALA A 399 -6.09 -41.16 -2.20
CA ALA A 399 -5.57 -41.97 -3.31
C ALA A 399 -6.68 -42.42 -4.27
N LYS A 400 -7.85 -42.81 -3.73
CA LYS A 400 -9.03 -43.12 -4.53
C LYS A 400 -9.49 -41.91 -5.34
N PHE A 401 -9.70 -40.76 -4.69
CA PHE A 401 -10.14 -39.55 -5.38
C PHE A 401 -9.13 -39.12 -6.44
N ASN A 402 -7.82 -39.21 -6.16
CA ASN A 402 -6.79 -38.89 -7.13
C ASN A 402 -6.97 -39.69 -8.42
N ARG A 403 -7.19 -41.00 -8.35
CA ARG A 403 -7.41 -41.85 -9.54
C ARG A 403 -8.59 -41.35 -10.38
N HIS A 404 -9.74 -41.09 -9.74
CA HIS A 404 -10.93 -40.57 -10.42
C HIS A 404 -10.70 -39.18 -11.03
N ILE A 405 -10.14 -38.24 -10.27
CA ILE A 405 -9.86 -36.88 -10.75
C ILE A 405 -8.94 -36.92 -11.98
N HIS A 406 -7.88 -37.73 -11.95
CA HIS A 406 -6.97 -37.83 -13.09
C HIS A 406 -7.64 -38.40 -14.34
N ALA A 407 -8.55 -39.36 -14.19
CA ALA A 407 -9.37 -39.86 -15.29
C ALA A 407 -10.32 -38.77 -15.82
N TYR A 408 -11.03 -38.07 -14.93
CA TYR A 408 -12.02 -37.06 -15.32
C TYR A 408 -11.40 -35.81 -15.95
N LEU A 409 -10.20 -35.42 -15.52
CA LEU A 409 -9.41 -34.37 -16.18
C LEU A 409 -9.00 -34.75 -17.61
N ARG A 410 -8.97 -36.04 -17.96
CA ARG A 410 -8.74 -36.54 -19.33
C ARG A 410 -10.04 -36.82 -20.10
N GLY A 411 -11.21 -36.55 -19.51
CA GLY A 411 -12.51 -36.87 -20.09
C GLY A 411 -12.93 -38.34 -19.97
N GLU A 412 -12.22 -39.15 -19.17
CA GLU A 412 -12.51 -40.58 -18.97
C GLU A 412 -13.57 -40.78 -17.87
N TYR A 413 -14.82 -40.40 -18.13
CA TYR A 413 -15.91 -40.46 -17.14
C TYR A 413 -16.42 -41.87 -16.82
N SER A 414 -16.07 -42.87 -17.64
CA SER A 414 -16.45 -44.27 -17.42
C SER A 414 -15.50 -45.02 -16.49
N TYR A 415 -14.47 -44.37 -15.94
CA TYR A 415 -13.50 -44.99 -15.06
C TYR A 415 -14.17 -45.55 -13.79
N LYS A 416 -13.93 -46.83 -13.51
CA LYS A 416 -14.38 -47.53 -12.30
C LYS A 416 -13.17 -48.17 -11.62
N GLU A 417 -13.17 -48.15 -10.30
CA GLU A 417 -12.10 -48.70 -9.44
C GLU A 417 -12.24 -50.19 -9.19
#